data_AF-L9UDZ5-F1
#
_entry.id   AF-L9UDZ5-F1
#
_cell.length_a   1.000
_cell.length_b   1.000
_cell.length_c   1.000
_cell.angle_alpha   90.00
_cell.angle_beta   90.00
_cell.angle_gamma   90.00
#
_symmetry.space_group_name_H-M   'P 1'
#
loop_
_entity.id
_entity.type
_entity.pdbx_description
1 polymer ?
#
loop_
_entity_poly.entity_id
_entity_poly.type
_entity_poly.pdbx_seq_one_letter_code
_entity_poly.pdbx_strand_id
1 'polypeptide(L)'
;MTALAGCSGGDSTPEETDGGSTGDSSDGETSGESGGSGERLPTYTYVNNSQSYNPPRHDAINLIARQLNDIGLDVEVDVLEWGTLYNRVSVEYDYSFSTWHTFFTIDPVLELSSTMHSSNTGKGDGNYAGYENPDVDELLDGYMSEPDEAKRVDMVHEAQKTLMDDVPQMPITHMPAAAIYNKNQVGNWQSELSLGFNSYWTMVNLEMKNGETQLKGYWPETLSTMNVLGHNDESKHTYQFTMMYDTLVRLDNEGKLNADVSLATDWTRVDETTMEYTIRTDHAWHDGEDLTTEDVAFTYNYIAENEVPLYSVQTQYIDSAEAVDDSTVRINMSQALGPFHTLVGTQIPILPKHKWERRSNPSQANVEEPVGSGPLMFDYWNKGTEFGLKKFADHFAPVDFEQRYWRIIPEASTVWELLKNGELNYEPFGRIDRSLNENQDHEAIGTKFEPATTFWHFTPNERQTGLDDPVLRKAAVNAIPRTPIVKQILFDFPQKGFDIVSPAFGPLHTEEVTRYEESKEKARSRLKEAGYSWTDDGMLQTPADD
;
A
#
# COMPACT_ATOMS: atom_id res chain seq x y z
N MET A 1 8.58 5.24 -4.54
CA MET A 1 7.18 5.47 -5.00
C MET A 1 7.17 6.40 -6.21
N THR A 2 6.93 5.87 -7.40
CA THR A 2 7.13 6.60 -8.67
C THR A 2 5.88 7.38 -9.07
N ALA A 3 5.80 8.66 -8.67
CA ALA A 3 4.79 9.59 -9.20
C ALA A 3 5.34 10.26 -10.47
N LEU A 4 4.80 9.89 -11.64
CA LEU A 4 5.17 10.46 -12.95
C LEU A 4 4.63 11.89 -13.10
N ALA A 5 5.53 12.88 -13.05
CA ALA A 5 5.26 14.28 -13.35
C ALA A 5 5.26 14.53 -14.87
N GLY A 6 4.13 15.01 -15.40
CA GLY A 6 4.04 15.54 -16.76
C GLY A 6 4.48 17.00 -16.80
N CYS A 7 5.68 17.25 -17.35
CA CYS A 7 6.21 18.59 -17.58
C CYS A 7 5.50 19.28 -18.76
N SER A 8 5.09 20.54 -18.59
CA SER A 8 5.19 21.54 -19.67
C SER A 8 5.57 22.89 -19.06
N GLY A 9 6.70 23.42 -19.56
CA GLY A 9 7.33 24.64 -19.08
C GLY A 9 6.76 25.92 -19.68
N GLY A 10 6.98 27.02 -18.97
CA GLY A 10 6.75 28.37 -19.45
C GLY A 10 7.45 29.37 -18.53
N ASP A 11 8.63 29.83 -18.98
CA ASP A 11 9.41 30.93 -18.42
C ASP A 11 8.58 32.19 -18.12
N SER A 12 8.82 32.81 -16.96
CA SER A 12 9.06 34.26 -16.87
C SER A 12 9.62 34.65 -15.49
N THR A 13 10.86 35.14 -15.49
CA THR A 13 11.58 35.81 -14.40
C THR A 13 10.98 37.17 -14.00
N PRO A 14 11.37 37.73 -12.84
CA PRO A 14 10.58 38.67 -12.03
C PRO A 14 10.92 40.14 -12.27
N GLU A 15 10.00 41.04 -11.92
CA GLU A 15 10.31 42.47 -11.72
C GLU A 15 10.25 42.83 -10.23
N GLU A 16 11.42 43.23 -9.73
CA GLU A 16 11.61 44.00 -8.51
C GLU A 16 10.86 45.33 -8.58
N THR A 17 10.28 45.77 -7.46
CA THR A 17 10.25 47.22 -7.17
C THR A 17 10.56 47.46 -5.70
N ASP A 18 11.64 48.22 -5.55
CA ASP A 18 12.20 48.80 -4.35
C ASP A 18 11.35 50.00 -3.87
N GLY A 19 11.31 50.24 -2.56
CA GLY A 19 10.38 51.21 -1.95
C GLY A 19 10.72 51.53 -0.51
N GLY A 20 11.76 52.36 -0.32
CA GLY A 20 12.38 52.68 0.97
C GLY A 20 11.51 53.36 2.04
N SER A 21 11.80 52.95 3.28
CA SER A 21 12.15 53.74 4.48
C SER A 21 11.41 55.05 4.79
N THR A 22 10.80 55.08 5.99
CA THR A 22 11.01 56.14 7.00
C THR A 22 10.80 55.57 8.41
N GLY A 23 11.77 55.80 9.31
CA GLY A 23 11.66 55.45 10.72
C GLY A 23 11.07 56.56 11.57
N ASP A 24 10.71 56.23 12.81
CA ASP A 24 10.99 57.08 13.98
C ASP A 24 10.94 56.26 15.28
N SER A 25 11.56 56.83 16.30
CA SER A 25 12.16 56.27 17.50
C SER A 25 11.26 55.92 18.70
N SER A 26 11.78 54.97 19.50
CA SER A 26 11.78 54.83 20.98
C SER A 26 10.56 55.22 21.81
N ASP A 27 10.11 54.28 22.65
CA ASP A 27 10.13 54.46 24.11
C ASP A 27 10.10 53.08 24.79
N GLY A 28 10.99 52.88 25.76
CA GLY A 28 11.00 51.72 26.62
C GLY A 28 10.27 52.03 27.92
N GLU A 29 9.52 51.07 28.45
CA GLU A 29 9.24 51.01 29.88
C GLU A 29 8.86 49.60 30.34
N THR A 30 9.56 49.19 31.40
CA THR A 30 9.16 48.24 32.44
C THR A 30 8.97 46.76 32.08
N SER A 31 10.08 46.04 32.28
CA SER A 31 10.12 44.65 32.74
C SER A 31 9.29 44.49 34.02
N GLY A 32 8.09 43.93 33.89
CA GLY A 32 7.41 43.24 34.99
C GLY A 32 7.74 41.75 34.89
N GLU A 33 8.36 41.20 35.93
CA GLU A 33 8.46 39.76 36.13
C GLU A 33 7.04 39.18 36.24
N SER A 34 6.49 38.68 35.12
CA SER A 34 5.46 37.66 35.16
C SER A 34 6.17 36.31 35.17
N GLY A 35 5.96 35.51 36.22
CA GLY A 35 6.27 34.08 36.14
C GLY A 35 5.62 33.54 34.87
N GLY A 36 6.44 32.97 33.98
CA GLY A 36 6.09 32.78 32.57
C GLY A 36 4.81 31.96 32.43
N SER A 37 3.75 32.56 31.90
CA SER A 37 2.63 31.80 31.36
C SER A 37 3.10 31.18 30.05
N GLY A 38 2.85 29.88 29.82
CA GLY A 38 3.21 29.22 28.58
C GLY A 38 2.65 29.91 27.33
N GLU A 39 3.29 29.69 26.19
CA GLU A 39 2.91 30.31 24.92
C GLU A 39 1.70 29.59 24.31
N ARG A 40 0.79 30.35 23.71
CA ARG A 40 -0.35 29.77 22.97
C ARG A 40 0.19 29.02 21.75
N LEU A 41 -0.27 27.78 21.56
CA LEU A 41 0.06 27.00 20.36
C LEU A 41 -0.52 27.66 19.09
N PRO A 42 0.13 27.47 17.93
CA PRO A 42 -0.32 28.08 16.68
C PRO A 42 -1.68 27.51 16.23
N THR A 43 -2.29 28.20 15.26
CA THR A 43 -3.38 27.61 14.46
C THR A 43 -2.80 26.54 13.56
N TYR A 44 -3.41 25.37 13.56
CA TYR A 44 -2.99 24.20 12.80
C TYR A 44 -3.87 24.02 11.56
N THR A 45 -3.25 23.73 10.43
CA THR A 45 -3.95 23.42 9.18
C THR A 45 -4.09 21.91 9.01
N TYR A 46 -5.33 21.44 8.93
CA TYR A 46 -5.64 20.06 8.57
C TYR A 46 -6.08 20.00 7.10
N VAL A 47 -5.21 19.47 6.24
CA VAL A 47 -5.51 19.33 4.82
C VAL A 47 -6.56 18.24 4.57
N ASN A 48 -7.48 18.53 3.67
CA ASN A 48 -8.59 17.65 3.31
C ASN A 48 -8.88 17.76 1.80
N ASN A 49 -9.45 16.73 1.20
CA ASN A 49 -9.98 16.80 -0.16
C ASN A 49 -11.46 17.21 -0.16
N SER A 50 -11.98 17.58 -1.32
CA SER A 50 -13.42 17.85 -1.47
C SER A 50 -14.25 16.61 -1.13
N GLN A 51 -15.47 16.85 -0.63
CA GLN A 51 -16.41 15.77 -0.35
C GLN A 51 -16.72 14.93 -1.60
N SER A 52 -16.67 15.52 -2.81
CA SER A 52 -16.88 14.80 -4.07
C SER A 52 -15.76 13.81 -4.42
N TYR A 53 -14.55 14.00 -3.87
CA TYR A 53 -13.41 13.11 -4.12
C TYR A 53 -13.47 11.85 -3.27
N ASN A 54 -13.63 12.02 -1.95
CA ASN A 54 -13.79 10.90 -1.02
C ASN A 54 -14.70 11.33 0.15
N PRO A 55 -16.04 11.16 0.03
CA PRO A 55 -16.97 11.62 1.05
C PRO A 55 -16.69 11.03 2.45
N PRO A 56 -16.45 9.71 2.61
CA PRO A 56 -16.13 9.12 3.91
C PRO A 56 -14.92 9.75 4.61
N ARG A 57 -13.81 9.94 3.87
CA ARG A 57 -12.60 10.56 4.44
C ARG A 57 -12.81 12.02 4.77
N HIS A 58 -13.50 12.75 3.90
CA HIS A 58 -13.84 14.15 4.14
C HIS A 58 -14.61 14.34 5.45
N ASP A 59 -15.64 13.52 5.68
CA ASP A 59 -16.46 13.56 6.89
C ASP A 59 -15.63 13.15 8.13
N ALA A 60 -14.75 12.16 7.99
CA ALA A 60 -13.86 11.73 9.07
C ALA A 60 -12.86 12.83 9.49
N ILE A 61 -12.22 13.51 8.53
CA ILE A 61 -11.28 14.61 8.81
C ILE A 61 -11.99 15.76 9.56
N ASN A 62 -13.16 16.18 9.09
CA ASN A 62 -13.96 17.22 9.76
C ASN A 62 -14.41 16.80 11.17
N LEU A 63 -14.66 15.51 11.39
CA LEU A 63 -14.98 14.99 12.72
C LEU A 63 -13.76 14.97 13.64
N ILE A 64 -12.58 14.58 13.15
CA ILE A 64 -11.32 14.62 13.90
C ILE A 64 -10.97 16.07 14.26
N ALA A 65 -11.00 17.00 13.30
CA ALA A 65 -10.70 18.42 13.53
C ALA A 65 -11.57 19.02 14.64
N ARG A 66 -12.87 18.68 14.68
CA ARG A 66 -13.76 19.10 15.79
C ARG A 66 -13.33 18.54 17.15
N GLN A 67 -12.89 17.28 17.22
CA GLN A 67 -12.40 16.71 18.49
C GLN A 67 -11.09 17.35 18.95
N LEU A 68 -10.21 17.71 18.01
CA LEU A 68 -8.96 18.44 18.30
C LEU A 68 -9.25 19.85 18.84
N ASN A 69 -10.19 20.57 18.22
CA ASN A 69 -10.69 21.85 18.75
C ASN A 69 -11.30 21.70 20.14
N ASP A 70 -12.08 20.64 20.39
CA ASP A 70 -12.67 20.35 21.69
C ASP A 70 -11.64 20.04 22.80
N ILE A 71 -10.37 19.77 22.47
CA ILE A 71 -9.27 19.65 23.45
C ILE A 71 -8.40 20.91 23.54
N GLY A 72 -8.69 21.94 22.75
CA GLY A 72 -8.04 23.25 22.77
C GLY A 72 -7.00 23.49 21.67
N LEU A 73 -6.86 22.60 20.69
CA LEU A 73 -6.04 22.87 19.50
C LEU A 73 -6.84 23.68 18.49
N ASP A 74 -6.35 24.84 18.10
CA ASP A 74 -6.99 25.67 17.09
C ASP A 74 -6.76 25.04 15.71
N VAL A 75 -7.70 24.22 15.22
CA VAL A 75 -7.54 23.45 13.98
C VAL A 75 -8.50 23.95 12.91
N GLU A 76 -7.95 24.45 11.81
CA GLU A 76 -8.68 24.83 10.60
C GLU A 76 -8.55 23.75 9.52
N VAL A 77 -9.68 23.34 8.94
CA VAL A 77 -9.70 22.37 7.83
C VAL A 77 -9.59 23.12 6.51
N ASP A 78 -8.54 22.82 5.74
CA ASP A 78 -8.35 23.38 4.40
C ASP A 78 -8.69 22.34 3.33
N VAL A 79 -9.61 22.69 2.42
CA VAL A 79 -10.16 21.78 1.42
C VAL A 79 -9.53 22.06 0.06
N LEU A 80 -8.75 21.11 -0.43
CA LEU A 80 -7.91 21.25 -1.62
C LEU A 80 -8.23 20.18 -2.68
N GLU A 81 -7.96 20.52 -3.94
CA GLU A 81 -7.89 19.55 -5.03
C GLU A 81 -6.71 18.57 -4.80
N TRP A 82 -6.80 17.33 -5.27
CA TRP A 82 -5.85 16.26 -4.98
C TRP A 82 -4.39 16.62 -5.32
N GLY A 83 -4.12 17.14 -6.52
CA GLY A 83 -2.75 17.51 -6.92
C GLY A 83 -2.17 18.61 -6.03
N THR A 84 -3.00 19.57 -5.64
CA THR A 84 -2.59 20.65 -4.71
C THR A 84 -2.32 20.11 -3.31
N LEU A 85 -3.23 19.29 -2.77
CA LEU A 85 -3.04 18.66 -1.45
C LEU A 85 -1.77 17.82 -1.42
N TYR A 86 -1.57 16.99 -2.45
CA TYR A 86 -0.41 16.10 -2.53
C TYR A 86 0.89 16.91 -2.52
N ASN A 87 1.01 17.92 -3.40
CA ASN A 87 2.21 18.76 -3.45
C ASN A 87 2.48 19.48 -2.12
N ARG A 88 1.42 19.97 -1.46
CA ARG A 88 1.52 20.67 -0.18
C ARG A 88 2.08 19.78 0.93
N VAL A 89 1.72 18.50 0.93
CA VAL A 89 2.20 17.53 1.93
C VAL A 89 3.54 16.92 1.57
N SER A 90 3.77 16.51 0.32
CA SER A 90 4.96 15.73 -0.06
C SER A 90 6.18 16.56 -0.45
N VAL A 91 5.99 17.83 -0.81
CA VAL A 91 7.07 18.70 -1.32
C VAL A 91 7.20 19.98 -0.48
N GLU A 92 6.08 20.63 -0.19
CA GLU A 92 6.10 21.92 0.53
C GLU A 92 6.17 21.74 2.05
N TYR A 93 5.66 20.61 2.57
CA TYR A 93 5.46 20.34 3.99
C TYR A 93 4.65 21.42 4.73
N ASP A 94 3.78 22.12 4.00
CA ASP A 94 2.95 23.22 4.50
C ASP A 94 1.61 22.70 5.01
N TYR A 95 1.64 21.95 6.09
CA TYR A 95 0.47 21.40 6.76
C TYR A 95 0.81 21.06 8.21
N SER A 96 -0.22 20.90 9.05
CA SER A 96 -0.08 20.42 10.42
C SER A 96 -0.55 18.99 10.58
N PHE A 97 -1.70 18.67 9.98
CA PHE A 97 -2.28 17.33 10.00
C PHE A 97 -2.71 16.89 8.61
N SER A 98 -2.54 15.61 8.34
CA SER A 98 -3.07 14.97 7.14
C SER A 98 -3.70 13.63 7.49
N THR A 99 -4.61 13.16 6.63
CA THR A 99 -5.09 11.78 6.64
C THR A 99 -4.83 11.16 5.29
N TRP A 100 -4.10 10.06 5.30
CA TRP A 100 -3.84 9.26 4.12
C TRP A 100 -4.48 7.89 4.24
N HIS A 101 -4.56 7.26 3.08
CA HIS A 101 -4.91 5.86 2.96
C HIS A 101 -3.65 5.16 2.49
N THR A 102 -3.02 4.39 3.39
CA THR A 102 -1.86 3.59 3.02
C THR A 102 -2.35 2.30 2.41
N PHE A 103 -1.75 1.96 1.28
CA PHE A 103 -1.84 0.66 0.64
C PHE A 103 -0.45 0.06 0.77
N PHE A 104 -0.31 -0.99 1.55
CA PHE A 104 1.00 -1.58 1.75
C PHE A 104 1.38 -2.52 0.62
N THR A 105 2.70 -2.72 0.52
CA THR A 105 3.32 -3.69 -0.37
C THR A 105 3.22 -5.11 0.21
N ILE A 106 3.86 -6.07 -0.46
CA ILE A 106 4.00 -7.45 -0.01
C ILE A 106 4.72 -7.58 1.35
N ASP A 107 5.48 -6.55 1.76
CA ASP A 107 6.22 -6.49 3.03
C ASP A 107 5.99 -5.12 3.71
N PRO A 108 5.64 -5.07 5.01
CA PRO A 108 5.36 -3.82 5.70
C PRO A 108 6.63 -2.97 5.89
N VAL A 109 7.80 -3.57 6.01
CA VAL A 109 9.06 -2.86 6.29
C VAL A 109 9.54 -2.05 5.11
N LEU A 110 9.20 -2.42 3.87
CA LEU A 110 9.44 -1.56 2.71
C LEU A 110 8.72 -0.22 2.83
N GLU A 111 7.45 -0.25 3.23
CA GLU A 111 6.67 0.98 3.41
C GLU A 111 7.14 1.77 4.63
N LEU A 112 7.41 1.08 5.75
CA LEU A 112 7.95 1.73 6.95
C LEU A 112 9.31 2.38 6.67
N SER A 113 10.19 1.74 5.90
CA SER A 113 11.45 2.34 5.47
C SER A 113 11.20 3.59 4.64
N SER A 114 10.24 3.56 3.70
CA SER A 114 9.92 4.74 2.89
C SER A 114 9.30 5.89 3.70
N THR A 115 8.53 5.59 4.75
CA THR A 115 7.67 6.57 5.42
C THR A 115 8.13 6.98 6.81
N MET A 116 9.02 6.21 7.45
CA MET A 116 9.46 6.39 8.83
C MET A 116 10.99 6.48 8.98
N HIS A 117 11.78 6.09 7.97
CA HIS A 117 13.24 6.19 8.08
C HIS A 117 13.70 7.65 8.02
N SER A 118 14.66 8.03 8.87
CA SER A 118 15.12 9.42 9.01
C SER A 118 15.80 9.96 7.75
N SER A 119 16.37 9.09 6.91
CA SER A 119 16.97 9.51 5.62
C SER A 119 15.94 10.03 4.61
N ASN A 120 14.65 9.81 4.84
CA ASN A 120 13.56 10.10 3.91
C ASN A 120 12.77 11.36 4.30
N THR A 121 13.34 12.24 5.13
CA THR A 121 12.69 13.49 5.58
C THR A 121 12.86 14.66 4.60
N GLY A 122 13.62 14.47 3.52
CA GLY A 122 13.90 15.46 2.47
C GLY A 122 12.74 15.67 1.50
N LYS A 123 12.71 16.83 0.81
CA LYS A 123 11.63 17.20 -0.12
C LYS A 123 11.44 16.16 -1.23
N GLY A 124 10.22 15.63 -1.33
CA GLY A 124 9.86 14.61 -2.31
C GLY A 124 10.13 13.17 -1.85
N ASP A 125 10.75 12.97 -0.69
CA ASP A 125 10.91 11.67 -0.05
C ASP A 125 9.67 11.31 0.79
N GLY A 126 9.54 10.03 1.16
CA GLY A 126 8.29 9.46 1.68
C GLY A 126 7.97 9.74 3.16
N ASN A 127 8.92 10.23 3.97
CA ASN A 127 8.68 10.56 5.37
C ASN A 127 8.14 11.99 5.50
N TYR A 128 6.85 12.11 5.16
CA TYR A 128 6.15 13.39 5.19
C TYR A 128 6.02 13.93 6.62
N ALA A 129 5.88 13.05 7.62
CA ALA A 129 5.79 13.44 9.03
C ALA A 129 7.02 14.22 9.52
N GLY A 130 8.20 13.94 8.94
CA GLY A 130 9.47 14.48 9.42
C GLY A 130 9.95 13.79 10.69
N TYR A 131 9.54 12.54 10.89
CA TYR A 131 9.95 11.72 12.02
C TYR A 131 11.42 11.33 11.87
N GLU A 132 12.18 11.43 12.96
CA GLU A 132 13.56 10.99 13.00
C GLU A 132 13.79 10.18 14.28
N ASN A 133 14.18 8.92 14.14
CA ASN A 133 14.53 8.07 15.27
C ASN A 133 15.61 7.05 14.82
N PRO A 134 16.86 7.19 15.30
CA PRO A 134 17.95 6.31 14.88
C PRO A 134 17.78 4.85 15.32
N ASP A 135 17.03 4.59 16.41
CA ASP A 135 16.76 3.22 16.86
C ASP A 135 15.77 2.54 15.91
N VAL A 136 14.78 3.28 15.39
CA VAL A 136 13.87 2.78 14.34
C VAL A 136 14.63 2.56 13.05
N ASP A 137 15.51 3.47 12.65
CA ASP A 137 16.35 3.32 11.46
C ASP A 137 17.16 2.02 11.51
N GLU A 138 17.85 1.76 12.63
CA GLU A 138 18.64 0.52 12.82
C GLU A 138 17.78 -0.74 12.73
N LEU A 139 16.55 -0.72 13.28
CA LEU A 139 15.63 -1.86 13.20
C LEU A 139 15.15 -2.13 11.77
N LEU A 140 14.84 -1.08 11.00
CA LEU A 140 14.38 -1.20 9.61
C LEU A 140 15.52 -1.68 8.68
N ASP A 141 16.72 -1.09 8.80
CA ASP A 141 17.90 -1.52 8.04
C ASP A 141 18.34 -2.94 8.41
N GLY A 142 18.30 -3.26 9.71
CA GLY A 142 18.58 -4.60 10.23
C GLY A 142 17.62 -5.64 9.68
N TYR A 143 16.31 -5.35 9.65
CA TYR A 143 15.30 -6.24 9.07
C TYR A 143 15.60 -6.53 7.59
N MET A 144 15.94 -5.50 6.82
CA MET A 144 16.16 -5.63 5.38
C MET A 144 17.37 -6.51 5.05
N SER A 145 18.38 -6.55 5.91
CA SER A 145 19.60 -7.35 5.71
C SER A 145 19.59 -8.73 6.39
N GLU A 146 18.78 -8.94 7.43
CA GLU A 146 18.81 -10.17 8.25
C GLU A 146 18.14 -11.39 7.57
N PRO A 147 18.87 -12.48 7.27
CA PRO A 147 18.31 -13.66 6.62
C PRO A 147 17.39 -14.50 7.52
N ASP A 148 17.57 -14.47 8.84
CA ASP A 148 16.74 -15.22 9.78
C ASP A 148 15.36 -14.57 9.97
N GLU A 149 14.30 -15.32 9.64
CA GLU A 149 12.93 -14.83 9.70
C GLU A 149 12.47 -14.50 11.13
N ALA A 150 12.87 -15.28 12.13
CA ALA A 150 12.44 -15.05 13.50
C ALA A 150 13.04 -13.75 14.06
N LYS A 151 14.32 -13.49 13.76
CA LYS A 151 14.94 -12.21 14.14
C LYS A 151 14.33 -11.03 13.39
N ARG A 152 13.98 -11.18 12.12
CA ARG A 152 13.23 -10.16 11.37
C ARG A 152 11.90 -9.83 12.03
N VAL A 153 11.15 -10.85 12.44
CA VAL A 153 9.89 -10.68 13.19
C VAL A 153 10.13 -9.89 14.48
N ASP A 154 11.16 -10.24 15.26
CA ASP A 154 11.51 -9.52 16.49
C ASP A 154 11.83 -8.02 16.20
N MET A 155 12.63 -7.74 15.17
CA MET A 155 13.00 -6.37 14.79
C MET A 155 11.79 -5.52 14.40
N VAL A 156 10.90 -6.04 13.55
CA VAL A 156 9.73 -5.29 13.10
C VAL A 156 8.71 -5.12 14.23
N HIS A 157 8.61 -6.06 15.17
CA HIS A 157 7.77 -5.92 16.36
C HIS A 157 8.27 -4.80 17.27
N GLU A 158 9.58 -4.71 17.50
CA GLU A 158 10.15 -3.60 18.27
C GLU A 158 9.98 -2.26 17.54
N ALA A 159 10.11 -2.21 16.21
CA ALA A 159 9.83 -1.00 15.43
C ALA A 159 8.37 -0.55 15.57
N GLN A 160 7.42 -1.49 15.50
CA GLN A 160 5.99 -1.21 15.73
C GLN A 160 5.74 -0.60 17.11
N LYS A 161 6.33 -1.18 18.17
CA LYS A 161 6.20 -0.68 19.55
C LYS A 161 6.68 0.77 19.65
N THR A 162 7.90 1.03 19.18
CA THR A 162 8.51 2.38 19.20
C THR A 162 7.67 3.38 18.40
N LEU A 163 7.22 3.02 17.18
CA LEU A 163 6.40 3.90 16.36
C LEU A 163 5.04 4.20 17.01
N MET A 164 4.39 3.22 17.63
CA MET A 164 3.11 3.45 18.33
C MET A 164 3.29 4.23 19.63
N ASP A 165 4.48 4.19 20.23
CA ASP A 165 4.85 5.06 21.34
C ASP A 165 5.24 6.47 20.90
N ASP A 166 5.91 6.68 19.78
CA ASP A 166 6.33 8.01 19.33
C ASP A 166 5.21 8.77 18.64
N VAL A 167 4.27 8.05 18.01
CA VAL A 167 3.14 8.61 17.28
C VAL A 167 3.56 9.52 16.11
N PRO A 168 4.49 9.12 15.21
CA PRO A 168 4.72 9.85 13.97
C PRO A 168 3.54 9.72 13.01
N GLN A 169 2.84 8.59 13.12
CA GLN A 169 1.64 8.27 12.39
C GLN A 169 0.78 7.36 13.24
N MET A 170 -0.53 7.54 13.18
CA MET A 170 -1.45 6.74 13.97
C MET A 170 -2.62 6.21 13.12
N PRO A 171 -2.81 4.89 13.06
CA PRO A 171 -3.97 4.28 12.42
C PRO A 171 -5.30 4.77 12.99
N ILE A 172 -6.22 5.10 12.09
CA ILE A 172 -7.63 5.40 12.36
C ILE A 172 -8.46 4.12 12.20
N THR A 173 -8.26 3.40 11.10
CA THR A 173 -8.99 2.16 10.74
C THR A 173 -8.06 1.16 10.07
N HIS A 174 -8.25 -0.14 10.32
CA HIS A 174 -7.74 -1.20 9.44
C HIS A 174 -8.85 -1.57 8.46
N MET A 175 -8.62 -1.28 7.18
CA MET A 175 -9.60 -1.56 6.13
C MET A 175 -9.48 -3.04 5.74
N PRO A 176 -10.58 -3.82 5.68
CA PRO A 176 -10.52 -5.19 5.25
C PRO A 176 -10.48 -5.28 3.72
N ALA A 177 -10.00 -6.40 3.20
CA ALA A 177 -10.27 -6.80 1.83
C ALA A 177 -11.66 -7.44 1.80
N ALA A 178 -12.41 -7.20 0.73
CA ALA A 178 -13.71 -7.82 0.52
C ALA A 178 -13.70 -8.69 -0.73
N ALA A 179 -14.18 -9.93 -0.62
CA ALA A 179 -14.65 -10.69 -1.78
C ALA A 179 -16.14 -10.46 -1.91
N ILE A 180 -16.59 -10.01 -3.09
CA ILE A 180 -18.01 -9.84 -3.41
C ILE A 180 -18.27 -10.67 -4.67
N TYR A 181 -19.22 -11.60 -4.58
CA TYR A 181 -19.41 -12.59 -5.63
C TYR A 181 -20.83 -13.13 -5.71
N ASN A 182 -21.20 -13.70 -6.85
CA ASN A 182 -22.45 -14.44 -6.99
C ASN A 182 -22.27 -15.84 -6.39
N LYS A 183 -22.76 -16.07 -5.17
CA LYS A 183 -22.52 -17.31 -4.42
C LYS A 183 -23.19 -18.56 -5.02
N ASN A 184 -24.10 -18.36 -5.97
CA ASN A 184 -24.74 -19.43 -6.73
C ASN A 184 -23.87 -19.90 -7.90
N GLN A 185 -22.86 -19.13 -8.33
CA GLN A 185 -22.00 -19.46 -9.48
C GLN A 185 -20.56 -19.73 -9.09
N VAL A 186 -20.04 -19.11 -8.02
CA VAL A 186 -18.66 -19.30 -7.56
C VAL A 186 -18.58 -19.42 -6.03
N GLY A 187 -17.61 -20.19 -5.55
CA GLY A 187 -17.30 -20.39 -4.14
C GLY A 187 -15.80 -20.47 -3.84
N ASN A 188 -15.48 -20.90 -2.63
CA ASN A 188 -14.12 -21.08 -2.12
C ASN A 188 -13.20 -19.85 -2.23
N TRP A 189 -13.74 -18.65 -1.99
CA TRP A 189 -12.93 -17.43 -1.86
C TRP A 189 -12.03 -17.51 -0.63
N GLN A 190 -10.73 -17.70 -0.85
CA GLN A 190 -9.70 -17.73 0.18
C GLN A 190 -8.72 -16.60 -0.09
N SER A 191 -8.58 -15.66 0.83
CA SER A 191 -7.60 -14.58 0.69
C SER A 191 -6.20 -15.13 0.84
N GLU A 192 -5.26 -14.62 0.05
CA GLU A 192 -3.87 -14.58 0.50
C GLU A 192 -3.73 -13.40 1.48
N LEU A 193 -3.01 -13.59 2.59
CA LEU A 193 -2.94 -12.58 3.66
C LEU A 193 -2.49 -11.21 3.13
N SER A 194 -1.49 -11.16 2.25
CA SER A 194 -0.92 -9.89 1.76
C SER A 194 -1.58 -9.33 0.49
N LEU A 195 -1.99 -10.20 -0.44
CA LEU A 195 -2.56 -9.81 -1.75
C LEU A 195 -4.10 -9.87 -1.83
N GLY A 196 -4.77 -10.25 -0.74
CA GLY A 196 -6.23 -10.25 -0.68
C GLY A 196 -6.88 -11.37 -1.52
N PHE A 197 -8.12 -11.13 -1.92
CA PHE A 197 -8.95 -12.06 -2.70
C PHE A 197 -8.69 -12.06 -4.21
N ASN A 198 -7.79 -11.20 -4.70
CA ASN A 198 -7.37 -11.21 -6.10
C ASN A 198 -6.01 -11.90 -6.31
N SER A 199 -5.49 -12.52 -5.26
CA SER A 199 -4.22 -13.23 -5.28
C SER A 199 -4.25 -14.44 -6.24
N TYR A 200 -3.06 -14.88 -6.62
CA TYR A 200 -2.87 -16.14 -7.34
C TYR A 200 -3.54 -17.31 -6.59
N TRP A 201 -3.31 -17.38 -5.27
CA TRP A 201 -3.85 -18.43 -4.41
C TRP A 201 -5.37 -18.49 -4.48
N THR A 202 -6.05 -17.33 -4.37
CA THR A 202 -7.51 -17.29 -4.46
C THR A 202 -7.97 -17.87 -5.77
N MET A 203 -7.38 -17.43 -6.88
CA MET A 203 -7.85 -17.76 -8.23
C MET A 203 -7.69 -19.24 -8.58
N VAL A 204 -6.59 -19.88 -8.19
CA VAL A 204 -6.38 -21.33 -8.43
C VAL A 204 -7.26 -22.21 -7.53
N ASN A 205 -7.77 -21.68 -6.41
CA ASN A 205 -8.62 -22.41 -5.47
C ASN A 205 -10.12 -22.12 -5.65
N LEU A 206 -10.54 -21.21 -6.53
CA LEU A 206 -11.96 -20.95 -6.76
C LEU A 206 -12.69 -22.21 -7.22
N GLU A 207 -13.93 -22.38 -6.75
CA GLU A 207 -14.81 -23.48 -7.16
C GLU A 207 -15.97 -22.93 -7.97
N MET A 208 -16.13 -23.38 -9.22
CA MET A 208 -17.30 -23.06 -10.02
C MET A 208 -18.50 -23.95 -9.64
N LYS A 209 -19.69 -23.38 -9.63
CA LYS A 209 -20.92 -24.05 -9.18
C LYS A 209 -21.97 -24.12 -10.29
N ASN A 210 -22.89 -25.07 -10.14
CA ASN A 210 -24.09 -25.17 -10.96
C ASN A 210 -23.83 -25.21 -12.48
N GLY A 211 -22.69 -25.79 -12.88
CA GLY A 211 -22.31 -25.91 -14.29
C GLY A 211 -21.78 -24.62 -14.92
N GLU A 212 -21.53 -23.57 -14.12
CA GLU A 212 -20.76 -22.42 -14.57
C GLU A 212 -19.33 -22.86 -14.93
N THR A 213 -18.78 -22.28 -15.98
CA THR A 213 -17.41 -22.57 -16.45
C THR A 213 -16.59 -21.30 -16.68
N GLN A 214 -17.20 -20.13 -16.46
CA GLN A 214 -16.59 -18.84 -16.71
C GLN A 214 -16.48 -18.03 -15.42
N LEU A 215 -15.30 -17.44 -15.18
CA LEU A 215 -15.11 -16.40 -14.17
C LEU A 215 -15.29 -15.02 -14.82
N LYS A 216 -16.35 -14.30 -14.45
CA LYS A 216 -16.90 -13.14 -15.15
C LYS A 216 -16.80 -11.90 -14.27
N GLY A 217 -15.82 -11.05 -14.57
CA GLY A 217 -15.53 -9.83 -13.81
C GLY A 217 -15.67 -8.56 -14.65
N TYR A 218 -15.24 -7.43 -14.10
CA TYR A 218 -15.28 -6.15 -14.79
C TYR A 218 -14.08 -5.25 -14.44
N TRP A 219 -13.87 -4.20 -15.24
CA TRP A 219 -13.01 -3.05 -14.93
C TRP A 219 -13.75 -1.75 -15.22
N PRO A 220 -13.53 -0.66 -14.47
CA PRO A 220 -14.16 0.62 -14.77
C PRO A 220 -13.53 1.32 -15.99
N GLU A 221 -12.35 0.88 -16.44
CA GLU A 221 -11.51 1.58 -17.41
C GLU A 221 -10.86 0.61 -18.41
N THR A 222 -10.31 1.15 -19.50
CA THR A 222 -9.67 0.38 -20.57
C THR A 222 -8.22 0.02 -20.26
N LEU A 223 -7.77 -1.09 -20.86
CA LEU A 223 -6.35 -1.43 -20.91
C LEU A 223 -5.63 -0.72 -22.03
N SER A 224 -4.39 -0.34 -21.76
CA SER A 224 -3.52 0.37 -22.69
C SER A 224 -2.53 -0.54 -23.41
N THR A 225 -2.09 -1.64 -22.78
CA THR A 225 -1.05 -2.54 -23.30
C THR A 225 -1.24 -3.99 -22.84
N MET A 226 -0.77 -4.96 -23.64
CA MET A 226 -0.63 -6.37 -23.22
C MET A 226 0.80 -6.71 -22.76
N ASN A 227 1.66 -5.70 -22.64
CA ASN A 227 3.05 -5.88 -22.22
C ASN A 227 3.14 -5.95 -20.68
N VAL A 228 3.52 -7.13 -20.17
CA VAL A 228 3.73 -7.39 -18.73
C VAL A 228 4.85 -6.54 -18.09
N LEU A 229 5.73 -5.94 -18.89
CA LEU A 229 6.80 -5.05 -18.43
C LEU A 229 6.53 -3.56 -18.72
N GLY A 230 5.40 -3.23 -19.34
CA GLY A 230 5.15 -1.94 -19.98
C GLY A 230 4.09 -1.07 -19.33
N HIS A 231 3.75 -1.33 -18.06
CA HIS A 231 2.70 -0.60 -17.36
C HIS A 231 3.23 0.15 -16.13
N ASN A 232 2.66 1.33 -15.87
CA ASN A 232 2.99 2.17 -14.71
C ASN A 232 1.91 2.12 -13.60
N ASP A 233 0.81 1.39 -13.80
CA ASP A 233 -0.27 1.21 -12.82
C ASP A 233 -0.23 -0.23 -12.33
N GLU A 234 0.32 -0.43 -11.13
CA GLU A 234 0.52 -1.75 -10.50
C GLU A 234 -0.80 -2.53 -10.43
N SER A 235 -1.89 -1.92 -9.97
CA SER A 235 -3.11 -2.68 -9.64
C SER A 235 -3.81 -3.26 -10.87
N LYS A 236 -3.92 -2.47 -11.95
CA LYS A 236 -4.69 -2.85 -13.15
C LYS A 236 -4.07 -4.02 -13.88
N HIS A 237 -2.76 -3.94 -14.09
CA HIS A 237 -2.05 -4.91 -14.92
C HIS A 237 -1.63 -6.11 -14.08
N THR A 238 -1.24 -5.93 -12.81
CA THR A 238 -0.86 -7.06 -11.95
C THR A 238 -1.98 -8.10 -11.87
N TYR A 239 -3.23 -7.74 -11.56
CA TYR A 239 -4.31 -8.74 -11.45
C TYR A 239 -4.65 -9.46 -12.76
N GLN A 240 -4.30 -8.88 -13.90
CA GLN A 240 -4.58 -9.44 -15.21
C GLN A 240 -3.45 -10.36 -15.69
N PHE A 241 -2.19 -9.99 -15.47
CA PHE A 241 -1.03 -10.78 -15.87
C PHE A 241 -0.57 -11.79 -14.81
N THR A 242 -0.88 -11.60 -13.53
CA THR A 242 -0.45 -12.52 -12.46
C THR A 242 -0.87 -13.96 -12.72
N MET A 243 -2.02 -14.19 -13.37
CA MET A 243 -2.48 -15.53 -13.72
C MET A 243 -1.88 -16.07 -15.02
N MET A 244 -1.21 -15.22 -15.80
CA MET A 244 -0.59 -15.57 -17.06
C MET A 244 0.88 -15.96 -16.93
N TYR A 245 1.56 -15.49 -15.91
CA TYR A 245 2.98 -15.72 -15.69
C TYR A 245 3.23 -16.34 -14.32
N ASP A 246 4.12 -17.31 -14.25
CA ASP A 246 4.65 -17.77 -12.98
C ASP A 246 5.78 -16.85 -12.50
N THR A 247 5.97 -16.87 -11.19
CA THR A 247 7.15 -16.32 -10.51
C THR A 247 7.95 -17.49 -9.94
N LEU A 248 9.16 -17.26 -9.43
CA LEU A 248 9.96 -18.35 -8.83
C LEU A 248 9.19 -19.07 -7.73
N VAL A 249 8.61 -18.29 -6.83
CA VAL A 249 7.87 -18.78 -5.68
C VAL A 249 6.57 -18.01 -5.50
N ARG A 250 5.59 -18.65 -4.88
CA ARG A 250 4.28 -18.10 -4.53
C ARG A 250 3.97 -18.35 -3.06
N LEU A 251 3.14 -17.48 -2.50
CA LEU A 251 2.62 -17.63 -1.13
C LEU A 251 1.28 -18.36 -1.14
N ASP A 252 1.01 -19.11 -0.09
CA ASP A 252 -0.31 -19.66 0.21
C ASP A 252 -1.19 -18.69 1.00
N ASN A 253 -2.40 -19.11 1.38
CA ASN A 253 -3.32 -18.32 2.19
C ASN A 253 -2.84 -18.03 3.62
N GLU A 254 -1.76 -18.67 4.09
CA GLU A 254 -1.11 -18.37 5.36
C GLU A 254 0.10 -17.44 5.19
N GLY A 255 0.37 -16.96 3.97
CA GLY A 255 1.52 -16.12 3.67
C GLY A 255 2.84 -16.88 3.66
N LYS A 256 2.81 -18.21 3.47
CA LYS A 256 4.01 -19.06 3.43
C LYS A 256 4.32 -19.48 2.01
N LEU A 257 5.62 -19.65 1.71
CA LEU A 257 6.05 -20.18 0.43
C LEU A 257 5.51 -21.60 0.21
N ASN A 258 4.94 -21.86 -0.97
CA ASN A 258 4.30 -23.13 -1.28
C ASN A 258 4.77 -23.67 -2.63
N ALA A 259 5.48 -24.80 -2.61
CA ALA A 259 6.06 -25.44 -3.79
C ALA A 259 5.01 -25.97 -4.80
N ASP A 260 3.80 -26.33 -4.33
CA ASP A 260 2.74 -26.88 -5.20
C ASP A 260 2.17 -25.83 -6.16
N VAL A 261 2.26 -24.56 -5.79
CA VAL A 261 1.81 -23.41 -6.59
C VAL A 261 2.97 -22.55 -7.10
N SER A 262 4.21 -23.03 -6.95
CA SER A 262 5.43 -22.33 -7.37
C SER A 262 6.09 -23.01 -8.57
N LEU A 263 6.78 -22.21 -9.37
CA LEU A 263 7.65 -22.73 -10.42
C LEU A 263 8.87 -23.46 -9.85
N ALA A 264 9.44 -22.95 -8.75
CA ALA A 264 10.46 -23.63 -7.99
C ALA A 264 9.85 -24.64 -7.02
N THR A 265 10.40 -25.86 -6.98
CA THR A 265 9.97 -26.94 -6.08
C THR A 265 10.78 -27.01 -4.78
N ASP A 266 11.96 -26.41 -4.77
CA ASP A 266 12.83 -26.29 -3.62
C ASP A 266 13.69 -25.02 -3.73
N TRP A 267 14.14 -24.50 -2.60
CA TRP A 267 14.99 -23.32 -2.54
C TRP A 267 15.90 -23.34 -1.33
N THR A 268 17.12 -22.85 -1.50
CA THR A 268 18.14 -22.79 -0.44
C THR A 268 18.87 -21.46 -0.50
N ARG A 269 19.05 -20.82 0.65
CA ARG A 269 20.01 -19.73 0.81
C ARG A 269 21.40 -20.33 1.08
N VAL A 270 22.31 -20.19 0.12
CA VAL A 270 23.66 -20.77 0.19
C VAL A 270 24.56 -19.96 1.13
N ASP A 271 24.43 -18.64 1.07
CA ASP A 271 25.09 -17.67 1.94
C ASP A 271 24.27 -16.37 2.03
N GLU A 272 24.82 -15.31 2.64
CA GLU A 272 24.11 -14.03 2.84
C GLU A 272 23.60 -13.40 1.53
N THR A 273 24.26 -13.67 0.40
CA THR A 273 24.03 -13.02 -0.91
C THR A 273 23.65 -13.99 -2.02
N THR A 274 23.54 -15.30 -1.77
CA THR A 274 23.28 -16.28 -2.83
C THR A 274 22.06 -17.16 -2.52
N MET A 275 21.13 -17.21 -3.47
CA MET A 275 19.96 -18.09 -3.48
C MET A 275 20.05 -19.14 -4.58
N GLU A 276 19.66 -20.36 -4.30
CA GLU A 276 19.47 -21.43 -5.28
C GLU A 276 18.03 -21.91 -5.29
N TYR A 277 17.51 -22.19 -6.47
CA TYR A 277 16.16 -22.69 -6.70
C TYR A 277 16.20 -23.92 -7.61
N THR A 278 15.45 -24.95 -7.23
CA THR A 278 15.18 -26.11 -8.11
C THR A 278 13.91 -25.81 -8.91
N ILE A 279 14.01 -25.75 -10.23
CA ILE A 279 12.95 -25.42 -11.18
C ILE A 279 12.31 -26.70 -11.71
N ARG A 280 10.99 -26.68 -11.90
CA ARG A 280 10.23 -27.76 -12.56
C ARG A 280 10.78 -28.02 -13.96
N THR A 281 11.01 -29.30 -14.29
CA THR A 281 11.42 -29.74 -15.63
C THR A 281 10.26 -30.31 -16.45
N ASP A 282 9.05 -30.33 -15.86
CA ASP A 282 7.82 -30.89 -16.43
C ASP A 282 6.80 -29.80 -16.79
N HIS A 283 7.27 -28.58 -17.04
CA HIS A 283 6.43 -27.41 -17.33
C HIS A 283 6.78 -26.76 -18.67
N ALA A 284 5.78 -26.14 -19.29
CA ALA A 284 5.90 -25.53 -20.62
C ALA A 284 5.30 -24.13 -20.66
N TRP A 285 5.77 -23.35 -21.62
CA TRP A 285 5.17 -22.09 -22.03
C TRP A 285 3.81 -22.31 -22.70
N HIS A 286 2.97 -21.26 -22.73
CA HIS A 286 1.65 -21.30 -23.39
C HIS A 286 1.72 -21.59 -24.89
N ASP A 287 2.87 -21.43 -25.54
CA ASP A 287 3.10 -21.77 -26.94
C ASP A 287 3.68 -23.19 -27.16
N GLY A 288 3.85 -23.95 -26.09
CA GLY A 288 4.26 -25.36 -26.10
C GLY A 288 5.76 -25.59 -26.13
N GLU A 289 6.59 -24.54 -26.08
CA GLU A 289 8.03 -24.70 -25.82
C GLU A 289 8.28 -25.01 -24.33
N ASP A 290 9.32 -25.79 -24.04
CA ASP A 290 9.67 -26.14 -22.67
C ASP A 290 10.14 -24.90 -21.89
N LEU A 291 9.74 -24.78 -20.62
CA LEU A 291 10.30 -23.78 -19.72
C LEU A 291 11.57 -24.33 -19.08
N THR A 292 12.67 -23.59 -19.21
CA THR A 292 14.00 -24.04 -18.76
C THR A 292 14.63 -23.11 -17.71
N THR A 293 15.68 -23.60 -17.05
CA THR A 293 16.52 -22.77 -16.17
C THR A 293 17.16 -21.58 -16.90
N GLU A 294 17.40 -21.70 -18.20
CA GLU A 294 17.89 -20.59 -19.03
C GLU A 294 16.90 -19.44 -19.12
N ASP A 295 15.59 -19.72 -19.18
CA ASP A 295 14.56 -18.68 -19.24
C ASP A 295 14.49 -17.89 -17.93
N VAL A 296 14.60 -18.60 -16.81
CA VAL A 296 14.64 -17.99 -15.47
C VAL A 296 15.88 -17.11 -15.34
N ALA A 297 17.07 -17.65 -15.59
CA ALA A 297 18.31 -16.87 -15.52
C ALA A 297 18.30 -15.68 -16.48
N PHE A 298 17.80 -15.88 -17.71
CA PHE A 298 17.59 -14.79 -18.67
C PHE A 298 16.69 -13.70 -18.09
N THR A 299 15.55 -14.06 -17.50
CA THR A 299 14.57 -13.09 -16.98
C THR A 299 15.19 -12.11 -15.99
N TYR A 300 15.87 -12.63 -14.96
CA TYR A 300 16.44 -11.82 -13.89
C TYR A 300 17.53 -10.88 -14.42
N ASN A 301 18.46 -11.39 -15.23
CA ASN A 301 19.49 -10.57 -15.86
C ASN A 301 18.88 -9.54 -16.81
N TYR A 302 17.93 -9.96 -17.65
CA TYR A 302 17.31 -9.11 -18.66
C TYR A 302 16.53 -7.93 -18.05
N ILE A 303 15.78 -8.18 -16.97
CA ILE A 303 15.03 -7.13 -16.26
C ILE A 303 15.99 -6.15 -15.58
N ALA A 304 17.07 -6.64 -14.96
CA ALA A 304 18.09 -5.81 -14.34
C ALA A 304 18.88 -4.98 -15.36
N GLU A 305 19.40 -5.60 -16.42
CA GLU A 305 20.20 -4.95 -17.47
C GLU A 305 19.43 -3.88 -18.25
N ASN A 306 18.11 -4.07 -18.43
CA ASN A 306 17.26 -3.10 -19.11
C ASN A 306 16.62 -2.07 -18.16
N GLU A 307 16.96 -2.13 -16.87
CA GLU A 307 16.47 -1.20 -15.83
C GLU A 307 14.94 -1.02 -15.89
N VAL A 308 14.20 -2.14 -16.00
CA VAL A 308 12.74 -2.10 -16.17
C VAL A 308 12.12 -1.32 -15.01
N PRO A 309 11.48 -0.16 -15.25
CA PRO A 309 11.10 0.76 -14.18
C PRO A 309 10.17 0.15 -13.12
N LEU A 310 9.28 -0.75 -13.56
CA LEU A 310 8.35 -1.49 -12.71
C LEU A 310 9.06 -2.33 -11.64
N TYR A 311 10.27 -2.84 -11.92
CA TYR A 311 11.04 -3.71 -11.02
C TYR A 311 12.31 -3.02 -10.50
N SER A 312 12.34 -1.69 -10.48
CA SER A 312 13.50 -0.89 -10.02
C SER A 312 13.89 -1.22 -8.56
N VAL A 313 12.90 -1.47 -7.70
CA VAL A 313 13.14 -1.87 -6.30
C VAL A 313 13.76 -3.26 -6.19
N GLN A 314 13.38 -4.21 -7.04
CA GLN A 314 13.91 -5.57 -7.01
C GLN A 314 15.30 -5.65 -7.65
N THR A 315 15.47 -4.98 -8.77
CA THR A 315 16.71 -5.01 -9.56
C THR A 315 17.91 -4.42 -8.85
N GLN A 316 17.72 -3.48 -7.92
CA GLN A 316 18.83 -2.96 -7.09
C GLN A 316 19.54 -4.05 -6.26
N TYR A 317 18.86 -5.16 -5.98
CA TYR A 317 19.38 -6.29 -5.20
C TYR A 317 19.92 -7.42 -6.08
N ILE A 318 19.73 -7.39 -7.40
CA ILE A 318 20.14 -8.46 -8.31
C ILE A 318 21.51 -8.10 -8.90
N ASP A 319 22.51 -8.93 -8.63
CA ASP A 319 23.82 -8.85 -9.29
C ASP A 319 23.86 -9.71 -10.55
N SER A 320 23.45 -10.98 -10.44
CA SER A 320 23.44 -11.92 -11.56
C SER A 320 22.52 -13.11 -11.32
N ALA A 321 22.07 -13.77 -12.39
CA ALA A 321 21.41 -15.06 -12.34
C ALA A 321 22.05 -16.05 -13.33
N GLU A 322 22.22 -17.30 -12.93
CA GLU A 322 22.83 -18.35 -13.74
C GLU A 322 22.03 -19.66 -13.70
N ALA A 323 21.90 -20.30 -14.86
CA ALA A 323 21.48 -21.69 -14.94
C ALA A 323 22.68 -22.57 -14.60
N VAL A 324 22.70 -23.13 -13.39
CA VAL A 324 23.80 -23.98 -12.90
C VAL A 324 23.77 -25.34 -13.59
N ASP A 325 22.56 -25.87 -13.79
CA ASP A 325 22.27 -27.09 -14.53
C ASP A 325 20.83 -27.06 -15.09
N ASP A 326 20.35 -28.19 -15.61
CA ASP A 326 19.02 -28.33 -16.24
C ASP A 326 17.84 -28.06 -15.29
N SER A 327 18.07 -28.05 -13.97
CA SER A 327 17.04 -27.86 -12.94
C SER A 327 17.39 -26.80 -11.90
N THR A 328 18.65 -26.39 -11.78
CA THR A 328 19.09 -25.45 -10.74
C THR A 328 19.37 -24.08 -11.32
N VAL A 329 18.74 -23.05 -10.74
CA VAL A 329 19.06 -21.64 -10.98
C VAL A 329 19.67 -21.05 -9.72
N ARG A 330 20.78 -20.31 -9.89
CA ARG A 330 21.38 -19.52 -8.82
C ARG A 330 21.16 -18.03 -9.10
N ILE A 331 20.75 -17.29 -8.07
CA ILE A 331 20.65 -15.83 -8.09
C ILE A 331 21.64 -15.27 -7.07
N ASN A 332 22.53 -14.40 -7.54
CA ASN A 332 23.47 -13.66 -6.72
C ASN A 332 22.94 -12.25 -6.50
N MET A 333 22.99 -11.82 -5.24
CA MET A 333 22.54 -10.53 -4.80
C MET A 333 23.70 -9.54 -4.73
N SER A 334 23.44 -8.27 -5.03
CA SER A 334 24.42 -7.17 -4.92
C SER A 334 24.74 -6.82 -3.46
N GLN A 335 23.82 -7.13 -2.55
CA GLN A 335 23.91 -6.96 -1.10
C GLN A 335 22.98 -7.95 -0.40
N ALA A 336 23.18 -8.16 0.90
CA ALA A 336 22.30 -9.01 1.68
C ALA A 336 20.86 -8.47 1.68
N LEU A 337 19.90 -9.33 1.32
CA LEU A 337 18.48 -9.04 1.43
C LEU A 337 17.80 -10.20 2.17
N GLY A 338 17.33 -9.94 3.39
CA GLY A 338 16.65 -10.91 4.25
C GLY A 338 15.38 -11.49 3.60
N PRO A 339 14.35 -10.67 3.36
CA PRO A 339 13.07 -11.10 2.78
C PRO A 339 13.12 -11.30 1.25
N PHE A 340 14.20 -11.88 0.71
CA PHE A 340 14.42 -12.02 -0.74
C PHE A 340 13.26 -12.73 -1.47
N HIS A 341 12.70 -13.79 -0.90
CA HIS A 341 11.56 -14.48 -1.52
C HIS A 341 10.37 -13.54 -1.69
N THR A 342 9.97 -12.86 -0.61
CA THR A 342 8.83 -11.95 -0.60
C THR A 342 9.05 -10.77 -1.53
N LEU A 343 10.23 -10.14 -1.49
CA LEU A 343 10.48 -8.91 -2.25
C LEU A 343 10.86 -9.12 -3.72
N VAL A 344 11.50 -10.25 -4.04
CA VAL A 344 12.03 -10.51 -5.38
C VAL A 344 11.37 -11.76 -5.98
N GLY A 345 11.45 -12.90 -5.29
CA GLY A 345 11.02 -14.20 -5.81
C GLY A 345 9.52 -14.33 -6.13
N THR A 346 8.66 -13.57 -5.44
CA THR A 346 7.21 -13.54 -5.70
C THR A 346 6.76 -12.46 -6.68
N GLN A 347 7.65 -11.55 -7.06
CA GLN A 347 7.30 -10.31 -7.78
C GLN A 347 7.64 -10.37 -9.27
N ILE A 348 8.78 -10.97 -9.63
CA ILE A 348 9.27 -10.95 -11.01
C ILE A 348 8.63 -12.09 -11.84
N PRO A 349 7.84 -11.77 -12.89
CA PRO A 349 7.27 -12.77 -13.78
C PRO A 349 8.37 -13.39 -14.66
N ILE A 350 8.40 -14.72 -14.77
CA ILE A 350 9.33 -15.42 -15.63
C ILE A 350 8.94 -15.21 -17.09
N LEU A 351 9.91 -14.82 -17.92
CA LEU A 351 9.73 -14.44 -19.30
C LEU A 351 10.29 -15.49 -20.25
N PRO A 352 9.59 -15.82 -21.35
CA PRO A 352 10.10 -16.73 -22.37
C PRO A 352 11.26 -16.10 -23.15
N LYS A 353 12.49 -16.61 -22.97
CA LYS A 353 13.69 -16.03 -23.59
C LYS A 353 13.54 -15.85 -25.10
N HIS A 354 12.96 -16.85 -25.79
CA HIS A 354 12.73 -16.85 -27.24
C HIS A 354 11.80 -15.72 -27.73
N LYS A 355 10.97 -15.13 -26.86
CA LYS A 355 10.10 -13.97 -27.19
C LYS A 355 10.74 -12.62 -26.87
N TRP A 356 11.67 -12.59 -25.92
CA TRP A 356 12.14 -11.36 -25.29
C TRP A 356 13.59 -10.99 -25.62
N GLU A 357 14.48 -11.96 -25.89
CA GLU A 357 15.93 -11.73 -26.05
C GLU A 357 16.31 -10.67 -27.10
N ARG A 358 15.45 -10.44 -28.11
CA ARG A 358 15.72 -9.50 -29.22
C ARG A 358 15.18 -8.10 -28.98
N ARG A 359 14.64 -7.83 -27.78
CA ARG A 359 14.02 -6.55 -27.44
C ARG A 359 14.98 -5.76 -26.55
N SER A 360 15.49 -4.65 -27.06
CA SER A 360 16.39 -3.76 -26.31
C SER A 360 15.68 -2.70 -25.47
N ASN A 361 14.35 -2.63 -25.54
CA ASN A 361 13.52 -1.76 -24.70
C ASN A 361 12.25 -2.51 -24.29
N PRO A 362 12.35 -3.47 -23.34
CA PRO A 362 11.25 -4.34 -22.96
C PRO A 362 9.98 -3.60 -22.56
N SER A 363 10.10 -2.54 -21.76
CA SER A 363 8.95 -1.80 -21.23
C SER A 363 8.17 -1.05 -22.30
N GLN A 364 8.79 -0.74 -23.43
CA GLN A 364 8.12 -0.07 -24.57
C GLN A 364 7.78 -1.04 -25.70
N ALA A 365 8.02 -2.34 -25.52
CA ALA A 365 7.74 -3.32 -26.55
C ALA A 365 6.23 -3.44 -26.81
N ASN A 366 5.86 -3.53 -28.09
CA ASN A 366 4.49 -3.87 -28.46
C ASN A 366 4.30 -5.38 -28.31
N VAL A 367 3.39 -5.77 -27.40
CA VAL A 367 2.95 -7.15 -27.22
C VAL A 367 1.48 -7.19 -27.59
N GLU A 368 1.12 -8.04 -28.56
CA GLU A 368 -0.27 -8.24 -28.98
C GLU A 368 -0.85 -9.51 -28.34
N GLU A 369 -0.09 -10.60 -28.42
CA GLU A 369 -0.45 -11.91 -27.87
C GLU A 369 0.64 -12.31 -26.85
N PRO A 370 0.46 -12.01 -25.55
CA PRO A 370 1.42 -12.40 -24.52
C PRO A 370 1.49 -13.92 -24.38
N VAL A 371 2.71 -14.43 -24.26
CA VAL A 371 3.01 -15.83 -23.93
C VAL A 371 3.62 -15.85 -22.54
N GLY A 372 2.97 -16.56 -21.62
CA GLY A 372 3.49 -16.79 -20.28
C GLY A 372 3.50 -18.29 -19.95
N SER A 373 3.61 -18.61 -18.66
CA SER A 373 3.70 -19.98 -18.16
C SER A 373 2.59 -20.33 -17.16
N GLY A 374 1.82 -19.34 -16.71
CA GLY A 374 0.86 -19.50 -15.61
C GLY A 374 -0.42 -20.27 -16.00
N PRO A 375 -1.36 -20.44 -15.06
CA PRO A 375 -2.55 -21.27 -15.24
C PRO A 375 -3.59 -20.73 -16.23
N LEU A 376 -3.47 -19.47 -16.69
CA LEU A 376 -4.34 -18.85 -17.69
C LEU A 376 -3.54 -18.32 -18.88
N MET A 377 -3.95 -18.66 -20.09
CA MET A 377 -3.36 -18.20 -21.34
C MET A 377 -4.16 -17.04 -21.93
N PHE A 378 -3.48 -16.23 -22.75
CA PHE A 378 -4.16 -15.25 -23.59
C PHE A 378 -5.23 -15.94 -24.47
N ASP A 379 -6.42 -15.33 -24.55
CA ASP A 379 -7.49 -15.77 -25.44
C ASP A 379 -7.83 -14.69 -26.47
N TYR A 380 -8.28 -13.52 -26.01
CA TYR A 380 -8.58 -12.38 -26.89
C TYR A 380 -8.52 -11.05 -26.15
N TRP A 381 -8.35 -9.97 -26.90
CA TRP A 381 -8.46 -8.60 -26.40
C TRP A 381 -9.27 -7.71 -27.35
N ASN A 382 -10.52 -7.45 -26.97
CA ASN A 382 -11.38 -6.50 -27.65
C ASN A 382 -11.16 -5.11 -27.04
N LYS A 383 -10.27 -4.33 -27.67
CA LYS A 383 -9.86 -3.02 -27.17
C LYS A 383 -11.05 -2.13 -26.85
N GLY A 384 -11.12 -1.68 -25.60
CA GLY A 384 -12.18 -0.80 -25.12
C GLY A 384 -13.47 -1.48 -24.67
N THR A 385 -13.55 -2.81 -24.69
CA THR A 385 -14.77 -3.53 -24.25
C THR A 385 -14.50 -4.73 -23.35
N GLU A 386 -13.60 -5.63 -23.73
CA GLU A 386 -13.45 -6.92 -23.06
C GLU A 386 -12.05 -7.53 -23.23
N PHE A 387 -11.54 -8.17 -22.19
CA PHE A 387 -10.30 -8.95 -22.20
C PHE A 387 -10.58 -10.36 -21.66
N GLY A 388 -10.14 -11.37 -22.39
CA GLY A 388 -10.39 -12.77 -22.09
C GLY A 388 -9.12 -13.60 -21.98
N LEU A 389 -9.14 -14.53 -21.03
CA LEU A 389 -8.14 -15.55 -20.78
C LEU A 389 -8.78 -16.93 -20.77
N LYS A 390 -8.03 -17.95 -21.18
CA LYS A 390 -8.48 -19.35 -21.19
C LYS A 390 -7.57 -20.22 -20.33
N LYS A 391 -8.11 -21.31 -19.80
CA LYS A 391 -7.37 -22.26 -18.96
C LYS A 391 -6.17 -22.88 -19.68
N PHE A 392 -5.02 -22.94 -18.99
CA PHE A 392 -3.92 -23.84 -19.33
C PHE A 392 -4.05 -25.11 -18.50
N ALA A 393 -4.60 -26.17 -19.09
CA ALA A 393 -4.96 -27.38 -18.34
C ALA A 393 -3.74 -28.18 -17.83
N ASP A 394 -2.59 -28.05 -18.51
CA ASP A 394 -1.36 -28.77 -18.17
C ASP A 394 -0.49 -28.04 -17.14
N HIS A 395 -0.93 -26.87 -16.65
CA HIS A 395 -0.27 -26.15 -15.57
C HIS A 395 -0.25 -26.99 -14.28
N PHE A 396 0.83 -26.94 -13.50
CA PHE A 396 1.00 -27.72 -12.27
C PHE A 396 0.00 -27.37 -11.15
N ALA A 397 -0.63 -26.19 -11.22
CA ALA A 397 -1.73 -25.75 -10.36
C ALA A 397 -2.87 -25.13 -11.23
N PRO A 398 -3.68 -25.94 -11.92
CA PRO A 398 -4.67 -25.43 -12.87
C PRO A 398 -5.91 -24.89 -12.15
N VAL A 399 -6.56 -23.89 -12.75
CA VAL A 399 -7.84 -23.33 -12.25
C VAL A 399 -9.03 -24.27 -12.49
N ASP A 400 -10.13 -24.09 -11.75
CA ASP A 400 -11.39 -24.86 -11.91
C ASP A 400 -12.30 -24.38 -13.06
N PHE A 401 -12.03 -23.20 -13.65
CA PHE A 401 -12.84 -22.61 -14.71
C PHE A 401 -12.12 -22.65 -16.07
N GLU A 402 -12.90 -22.69 -17.15
CA GLU A 402 -12.37 -22.80 -18.53
C GLU A 402 -11.95 -21.43 -19.10
N GLN A 403 -12.64 -20.37 -18.68
CA GLN A 403 -12.40 -19.01 -19.19
C GLN A 403 -12.56 -17.98 -18.08
N ARG A 404 -11.74 -16.94 -18.13
CA ARG A 404 -11.94 -15.71 -17.35
C ARG A 404 -12.06 -14.55 -18.31
N TYR A 405 -12.98 -13.63 -18.05
CA TYR A 405 -13.00 -12.37 -18.77
C TYR A 405 -13.35 -11.21 -17.87
N TRP A 406 -12.98 -10.02 -18.33
CA TRP A 406 -13.41 -8.78 -17.75
C TRP A 406 -14.04 -7.86 -18.79
N ARG A 407 -15.21 -7.32 -18.46
CA ARG A 407 -15.89 -6.29 -19.25
C ARG A 407 -15.62 -4.89 -18.73
N ILE A 408 -15.64 -3.91 -19.60
CA ILE A 408 -15.49 -2.51 -19.19
C ILE A 408 -16.85 -1.95 -18.78
N ILE A 409 -16.99 -1.68 -17.49
CA ILE A 409 -18.23 -1.23 -16.84
C ILE A 409 -17.87 -0.13 -15.84
N PRO A 410 -17.93 1.15 -16.24
CA PRO A 410 -17.61 2.28 -15.38
C PRO A 410 -18.58 2.45 -14.20
N GLU A 411 -19.87 2.16 -14.41
CA GLU A 411 -20.92 2.47 -13.45
C GLU A 411 -21.13 1.35 -12.42
N ALA A 412 -20.86 1.64 -11.15
CA ALA A 412 -21.01 0.68 -10.03
C ALA A 412 -22.44 0.12 -9.88
N SER A 413 -23.48 0.92 -10.14
CA SER A 413 -24.87 0.42 -10.08
C SER A 413 -25.14 -0.67 -11.11
N THR A 414 -24.54 -0.57 -12.30
CA THR A 414 -24.65 -1.58 -13.36
C THR A 414 -23.98 -2.87 -12.92
N VAL A 415 -22.79 -2.78 -12.30
CA VAL A 415 -22.06 -3.93 -11.75
C VAL A 415 -22.93 -4.70 -10.75
N TRP A 416 -23.56 -4.01 -9.80
CA TRP A 416 -24.42 -4.64 -8.80
C TRP A 416 -25.62 -5.37 -9.41
N GLU A 417 -26.30 -4.77 -10.40
CA GLU A 417 -27.42 -5.44 -11.09
C GLU A 417 -26.96 -6.68 -11.86
N LEU A 418 -25.81 -6.61 -12.54
CA LEU A 418 -25.25 -7.75 -13.26
C LEU A 418 -24.79 -8.87 -12.31
N LEU A 419 -24.24 -8.54 -11.14
CA LEU A 419 -23.89 -9.52 -10.10
C LEU A 419 -25.12 -10.23 -9.55
N LYS A 420 -26.19 -9.49 -9.24
CA LYS A 420 -27.45 -10.06 -8.73
C LYS A 420 -28.10 -11.01 -9.73
N ASN A 421 -28.10 -10.64 -11.01
CA ASN A 421 -28.68 -11.44 -12.09
C ASN A 421 -27.76 -12.58 -12.58
N GLY A 422 -26.52 -12.63 -12.11
CA GLY A 422 -25.54 -13.68 -12.47
C GLY A 422 -24.92 -13.53 -13.85
N GLU A 423 -24.99 -12.33 -14.44
CA GLU A 423 -24.25 -11.98 -15.66
C GLU A 423 -22.77 -11.74 -15.34
N LEU A 424 -22.48 -11.13 -14.19
CA LEU A 424 -21.17 -11.17 -13.53
C LEU A 424 -21.23 -12.14 -12.35
N ASN A 425 -20.08 -12.72 -11.98
CA ASN A 425 -20.02 -13.60 -10.81
C ASN A 425 -18.99 -13.17 -9.77
N TYR A 426 -18.20 -12.13 -10.01
CA TYR A 426 -17.40 -11.50 -8.97
C TYR A 426 -17.10 -10.02 -9.25
N GLU A 427 -16.85 -9.29 -8.17
CA GLU A 427 -16.42 -7.90 -8.13
C GLU A 427 -14.91 -7.89 -7.78
N PRO A 428 -14.01 -7.59 -8.73
CA PRO A 428 -12.56 -7.68 -8.51
C PRO A 428 -11.97 -6.60 -7.59
N PHE A 429 -12.70 -5.56 -7.18
CA PHE A 429 -12.11 -4.47 -6.39
C PHE A 429 -12.38 -4.56 -4.89
N GLY A 430 -13.35 -5.38 -4.47
CA GLY A 430 -13.76 -5.48 -3.08
C GLY A 430 -14.21 -4.13 -2.48
N ARG A 431 -14.91 -3.29 -3.25
CA ARG A 431 -15.19 -1.91 -2.84
C ARG A 431 -16.07 -1.86 -1.58
N ILE A 432 -15.53 -1.24 -0.53
CA ILE A 432 -16.25 -0.97 0.72
C ILE A 432 -16.92 0.39 0.63
N ASP A 433 -18.23 0.39 0.37
CA ASP A 433 -19.03 1.59 0.25
C ASP A 433 -20.49 1.37 0.68
N ARG A 434 -21.32 2.41 0.48
CA ARG A 434 -22.75 2.33 0.77
C ARG A 434 -23.46 1.26 -0.08
N SER A 435 -23.05 1.07 -1.33
CA SER A 435 -23.66 0.07 -2.20
C SER A 435 -23.36 -1.34 -1.69
N LEU A 436 -22.16 -1.63 -1.18
CA LEU A 436 -21.91 -2.89 -0.49
C LEU A 436 -22.85 -3.07 0.71
N ASN A 437 -22.98 -2.05 1.56
CA ASN A 437 -23.87 -2.10 2.72
C ASN A 437 -25.34 -2.37 2.33
N GLU A 438 -25.81 -1.78 1.23
CA GLU A 438 -27.19 -1.92 0.74
C GLU A 438 -27.46 -3.27 0.02
N ASN A 439 -26.43 -3.91 -0.53
CA ASN A 439 -26.60 -5.06 -1.43
C ASN A 439 -26.02 -6.39 -0.87
N GLN A 440 -25.21 -6.37 0.18
CA GLN A 440 -24.55 -7.57 0.72
C GLN A 440 -25.52 -8.68 1.17
N ASP A 441 -26.73 -8.31 1.60
CA ASP A 441 -27.74 -9.27 2.09
C ASP A 441 -28.61 -9.89 0.97
N HIS A 442 -28.36 -9.53 -0.29
CA HIS A 442 -29.11 -10.07 -1.42
C HIS A 442 -28.90 -11.60 -1.56
N GLU A 443 -29.95 -12.34 -1.91
CA GLU A 443 -29.93 -13.81 -1.89
C GLU A 443 -28.90 -14.44 -2.83
N ALA A 444 -28.54 -13.76 -3.92
CA ALA A 444 -27.52 -14.20 -4.87
C ALA A 444 -26.09 -13.77 -4.49
N ILE A 445 -25.93 -12.82 -3.57
CA ILE A 445 -24.64 -12.23 -3.23
C ILE A 445 -24.01 -12.97 -2.04
N GLY A 446 -22.73 -13.27 -2.17
CA GLY A 446 -21.85 -13.68 -1.09
C GLY A 446 -20.80 -12.60 -0.84
N THR A 447 -20.52 -12.36 0.43
CA THR A 447 -19.43 -11.49 0.87
C THR A 447 -18.50 -12.24 1.80
N LYS A 448 -17.20 -11.96 1.71
CA LYS A 448 -16.21 -12.32 2.72
C LYS A 448 -15.33 -11.12 2.99
N PHE A 449 -14.88 -11.01 4.23
CA PHE A 449 -14.00 -9.94 4.69
C PHE A 449 -12.81 -10.57 5.39
N GLU A 450 -11.61 -10.13 5.05
CA GLU A 450 -10.37 -10.53 5.72
C GLU A 450 -9.55 -9.27 6.02
N PRO A 451 -8.65 -9.29 7.01
CA PRO A 451 -7.67 -8.23 7.18
C PRO A 451 -6.96 -7.97 5.84
N ALA A 452 -6.76 -6.70 5.50
CA ALA A 452 -5.93 -6.33 4.36
C ALA A 452 -4.76 -5.47 4.78
N THR A 453 -3.77 -5.41 3.90
CA THR A 453 -2.54 -4.64 4.03
C THR A 453 -2.82 -3.16 3.78
N THR A 454 -3.89 -2.62 4.38
CA THR A 454 -4.29 -1.22 4.17
C THR A 454 -5.01 -0.63 5.37
N PHE A 455 -4.78 0.66 5.61
CA PHE A 455 -5.31 1.38 6.76
C PHE A 455 -5.42 2.87 6.47
N TRP A 456 -6.35 3.54 7.14
CA TRP A 456 -6.33 5.00 7.21
C TRP A 456 -5.50 5.42 8.39
N HIS A 457 -4.80 6.53 8.27
CA HIS A 457 -4.01 7.06 9.37
C HIS A 457 -4.08 8.57 9.47
N PHE A 458 -3.92 9.04 10.70
CA PHE A 458 -3.71 10.41 11.06
C PHE A 458 -2.20 10.66 11.18
N THR A 459 -1.70 11.70 10.50
CA THR A 459 -0.28 12.04 10.51
C THR A 459 -0.08 13.50 10.92
N PRO A 460 0.49 13.76 12.11
CA PRO A 460 1.03 15.07 12.45
C PRO A 460 2.34 15.36 11.68
N ASN A 461 2.59 16.63 11.39
CA ASN A 461 3.88 17.10 10.86
C ASN A 461 4.76 17.56 12.03
N GLU A 462 5.79 16.80 12.36
CA GLU A 462 6.69 17.06 13.50
C GLU A 462 7.53 18.32 13.32
N ARG A 463 7.57 18.88 12.11
CA ARG A 463 8.23 20.16 11.83
C ARG A 463 7.43 21.37 12.32
N GLN A 464 6.18 21.18 12.73
CA GLN A 464 5.31 22.24 13.24
C GLN A 464 5.45 22.39 14.75
N THR A 465 5.51 23.64 15.24
CA THR A 465 5.65 23.95 16.66
C THR A 465 4.63 23.19 17.51
N GLY A 466 5.12 22.43 18.49
CA GLY A 466 4.32 21.65 19.43
C GLY A 466 4.01 20.24 18.95
N LEU A 467 4.03 19.97 17.65
CA LEU A 467 3.84 18.61 17.10
C LEU A 467 5.12 17.76 17.13
N ASP A 468 6.26 18.37 17.40
CA ASP A 468 7.50 17.70 17.80
C ASP A 468 7.37 17.03 19.19
N ASP A 469 6.51 17.56 20.08
CA ASP A 469 6.26 16.97 21.39
C ASP A 469 5.37 15.70 21.28
N PRO A 470 5.88 14.50 21.62
CA PRO A 470 5.09 13.27 21.60
C PRO A 470 3.90 13.30 22.56
N VAL A 471 3.93 14.06 23.65
CA VAL A 471 2.78 14.19 24.57
C VAL A 471 1.59 14.83 23.87
N LEU A 472 1.82 15.89 23.10
CA LEU A 472 0.75 16.55 22.35
C LEU A 472 0.18 15.62 21.28
N ARG A 473 1.05 14.90 20.55
CA ARG A 473 0.63 13.91 19.54
C ARG A 473 -0.20 12.78 20.15
N LYS A 474 0.23 12.24 21.29
CA LYS A 474 -0.52 11.22 22.07
C LYS A 474 -1.89 11.74 22.49
N ALA A 475 -1.98 12.99 22.94
CA ALA A 475 -3.25 13.60 23.30
C ALA A 475 -4.18 13.79 22.08
N ALA A 476 -3.63 14.24 20.94
CA ALA A 476 -4.37 14.32 19.69
C ALA A 476 -4.92 12.94 19.27
N VAL A 477 -4.12 11.87 19.41
CA VAL A 477 -4.54 10.49 19.14
C VAL A 477 -5.65 10.01 20.08
N ASN A 478 -5.58 10.33 21.38
CA ASN A 478 -6.65 10.04 22.33
C ASN A 478 -7.98 10.70 21.90
N ALA A 479 -7.93 11.86 21.22
CA ALA A 479 -9.11 12.57 20.74
C ALA A 479 -9.68 12.04 19.39
N ILE A 480 -8.96 11.19 18.66
CA ILE A 480 -9.43 10.64 17.37
C ILE A 480 -10.69 9.78 17.61
N PRO A 481 -11.84 10.14 17.03
CA PRO A 481 -13.13 9.49 17.29
C PRO A 481 -13.32 8.27 16.39
N ARG A 482 -12.51 7.22 16.59
CA ARG A 482 -12.53 5.99 15.77
C ARG A 482 -13.88 5.29 15.77
N THR A 483 -14.60 5.29 16.90
CA THR A 483 -15.92 4.62 17.03
C THR A 483 -16.96 5.18 16.07
N PRO A 484 -17.28 6.50 16.08
CA PRO A 484 -18.24 7.03 15.13
C PRO A 484 -17.72 6.99 13.68
N ILE A 485 -16.41 7.08 13.42
CA ILE A 485 -15.85 6.90 12.07
C ILE A 485 -16.19 5.50 11.55
N VAL A 486 -15.83 4.43 12.27
CA VAL A 486 -16.13 3.05 11.88
C VAL A 486 -17.64 2.83 11.70
N LYS A 487 -18.44 3.24 12.68
CA LYS A 487 -19.86 2.90 12.74
C LYS A 487 -20.73 3.71 11.79
N GLN A 488 -20.52 5.03 11.75
CA GLN A 488 -21.45 5.95 11.09
C GLN A 488 -20.99 6.31 9.67
N ILE A 489 -19.68 6.31 9.44
CA ILE A 489 -19.09 6.71 8.15
C ILE A 489 -18.74 5.47 7.32
N LEU A 490 -18.27 4.39 7.95
CA LEU A 490 -17.74 3.19 7.28
C LEU A 490 -18.59 1.94 7.50
N PHE A 491 -19.81 2.09 8.02
CA PHE A 491 -20.84 1.06 8.13
C PHE A 491 -20.39 -0.23 8.87
N ASP A 492 -19.52 -0.09 9.88
CA ASP A 492 -18.96 -1.20 10.67
C ASP A 492 -18.14 -2.22 9.84
N PHE A 493 -17.77 -1.90 8.59
CA PHE A 493 -16.89 -2.77 7.79
C PHE A 493 -15.46 -2.85 8.34
N PRO A 494 -14.75 -1.73 8.59
CA PRO A 494 -13.39 -1.80 9.09
C PRO A 494 -13.29 -1.95 10.60
N GLN A 495 -12.13 -2.45 11.03
CA GLN A 495 -11.77 -2.42 12.45
C GLN A 495 -11.15 -1.07 12.81
N LYS A 496 -11.19 -0.73 14.10
CA LYS A 496 -10.46 0.43 14.60
C LYS A 496 -8.96 0.18 14.45
N GLY A 497 -8.25 1.16 13.90
CA GLY A 497 -6.80 1.12 13.77
C GLY A 497 -6.13 1.26 15.14
N PHE A 498 -5.13 0.42 15.40
CA PHE A 498 -4.33 0.50 16.63
C PHE A 498 -2.84 0.22 16.44
N ASP A 499 -2.43 -0.33 15.29
CA ASP A 499 -1.03 -0.60 14.95
C ASP A 499 -0.75 -0.24 13.49
N ILE A 500 0.47 0.22 13.20
CA ILE A 500 0.84 0.61 11.85
C ILE A 500 0.97 -0.60 10.94
N VAL A 501 1.37 -1.78 11.44
CA VAL A 501 1.39 -3.00 10.63
C VAL A 501 0.04 -3.70 10.75
N SER A 502 -0.58 -4.02 9.62
CA SER A 502 -1.87 -4.72 9.61
C SER A 502 -1.73 -6.20 10.02
N PRO A 503 -2.74 -6.79 10.71
CA PRO A 503 -2.81 -8.24 10.92
C PRO A 503 -2.73 -9.08 9.63
N ALA A 504 -3.00 -8.46 8.48
CA ALA A 504 -2.82 -9.05 7.16
C ALA A 504 -1.36 -9.42 6.83
N PHE A 505 -0.38 -9.00 7.63
CA PHE A 505 1.01 -9.42 7.50
C PHE A 505 1.39 -10.64 8.35
N GLY A 506 0.41 -11.27 9.00
CA GLY A 506 0.61 -12.50 9.76
C GLY A 506 1.69 -12.31 10.85
N PRO A 507 2.79 -13.09 10.83
CA PRO A 507 3.83 -13.02 11.86
C PRO A 507 4.50 -11.65 12.04
N LEU A 508 4.51 -10.80 11.01
CA LEU A 508 5.15 -9.49 11.08
C LEU A 508 4.32 -8.47 11.90
N HIS A 509 3.04 -8.74 12.16
CA HIS A 509 2.19 -7.89 13.01
C HIS A 509 2.34 -8.27 14.48
N THR A 510 2.28 -7.29 15.38
CA THR A 510 2.20 -7.52 16.83
C THR A 510 1.03 -6.81 17.49
N GLU A 511 0.37 -7.48 18.43
CA GLU A 511 -0.64 -6.84 19.27
C GLU A 511 -0.04 -6.10 20.48
N GLU A 512 1.26 -6.27 20.74
CA GLU A 512 1.99 -5.76 21.90
C GLU A 512 2.42 -4.29 21.76
N VAL A 513 1.60 -3.46 21.14
CA VAL A 513 1.84 -2.02 20.97
C VAL A 513 1.05 -1.18 21.97
N THR A 514 1.48 0.07 22.17
CA THR A 514 0.75 1.02 23.00
C THR A 514 -0.61 1.35 22.40
N ARG A 515 -1.66 1.18 23.21
CA ARG A 515 -3.05 1.48 22.84
C ARG A 515 -3.53 2.77 23.49
N TYR A 516 -4.17 3.60 22.68
CA TYR A 516 -4.75 4.86 23.13
C TYR A 516 -6.26 4.75 23.27
N GLU A 517 -6.77 5.03 24.46
CA GLU A 517 -8.20 5.16 24.69
C GLU A 517 -8.78 6.32 23.87
N GLU A 518 -9.87 6.06 23.17
CA GLU A 518 -10.67 7.09 22.49
C GLU A 518 -11.44 7.92 23.54
N SER A 519 -10.83 9.00 24.03
CA SER A 519 -11.40 9.90 25.03
C SER A 519 -10.75 11.29 24.99
N LYS A 520 -11.58 12.33 24.83
CA LYS A 520 -11.16 13.73 24.99
C LYS A 520 -10.74 14.05 26.41
N GLU A 521 -11.39 13.45 27.40
CA GLU A 521 -11.06 13.62 28.81
C GLU A 521 -9.66 13.08 29.10
N LYS A 522 -9.33 11.91 28.52
CA LYS A 522 -7.98 11.34 28.63
C LYS A 522 -6.93 12.19 27.93
N ALA A 523 -7.26 12.73 26.75
CA ALA A 523 -6.40 13.69 26.04
C ALA A 523 -6.11 14.93 26.91
N ARG A 524 -7.15 15.56 27.46
CA ARG A 524 -7.01 16.75 28.34
C ARG A 524 -6.25 16.42 29.64
N SER A 525 -6.47 15.25 30.25
CA SER A 525 -5.72 14.81 31.43
C SER A 525 -4.24 14.66 31.12
N ARG A 526 -3.89 14.00 30.01
CA ARG A 526 -2.51 13.82 29.56
C ARG A 526 -1.79 15.15 29.36
N LEU A 527 -2.43 16.09 28.68
CA LEU A 527 -1.89 17.44 28.46
C LEU A 527 -1.63 18.15 29.79
N LYS A 528 -2.61 18.14 30.69
CA LYS A 528 -2.50 18.78 32.00
C LYS A 528 -1.39 18.16 32.87
N GLU A 529 -1.25 16.83 32.85
CA GLU A 529 -0.21 16.10 33.57
C GLU A 529 1.20 16.47 33.10
N ALA A 530 1.34 16.82 31.81
CA ALA A 530 2.59 17.29 31.22
C ALA A 530 2.80 18.81 31.32
N GLY A 531 1.94 19.53 32.04
CA GLY A 531 2.11 20.96 32.30
C GLY A 531 1.45 21.89 31.28
N TYR A 532 0.81 21.38 30.23
CA TYR A 532 0.02 22.21 29.33
C TYR A 532 -1.17 22.85 30.07
N SER A 533 -1.47 24.10 29.71
CA SER A 533 -2.61 24.85 30.23
C SER A 533 -3.54 25.33 29.12
N TRP A 534 -4.65 25.96 29.48
CA TRP A 534 -5.57 26.59 28.54
C TRP A 534 -5.68 28.07 28.84
N THR A 535 -5.73 28.89 27.80
CA THR A 535 -6.11 30.30 27.86
C THR A 535 -7.57 30.47 28.28
N ASP A 536 -7.97 31.71 28.58
CA ASP A 536 -9.36 32.05 28.93
C ASP A 536 -10.34 31.74 27.78
N ASP A 537 -9.90 31.82 26.51
CA ASP A 537 -10.68 31.42 25.33
C ASP A 537 -10.63 29.91 25.04
N GLY A 538 -10.02 29.11 25.93
CA GLY A 538 -10.03 27.65 25.87
C GLY A 538 -9.02 27.04 24.91
N MET A 539 -8.00 27.81 24.50
CA MET A 539 -6.93 27.39 23.58
C MET A 539 -5.72 26.89 24.36
N LEU A 540 -5.05 25.87 23.83
CA LEU A 540 -3.95 25.21 24.51
C LEU A 540 -2.67 26.08 24.52
N GLN A 541 -1.97 26.06 25.64
CA GLN A 541 -0.67 26.71 25.85
C GLN A 541 0.37 25.67 26.23
N THR A 542 1.61 25.89 25.81
CA THR A 542 2.76 25.08 26.20
C THR A 542 2.92 25.06 27.73
N PRO A 543 3.64 24.07 28.29
CA PRO A 543 4.13 24.18 29.65
C PRO A 543 4.88 25.50 29.87
N ALA A 544 4.78 26.07 31.07
CA ALA A 544 5.62 27.18 31.46
C ALA A 544 7.08 26.71 31.51
N ASP A 545 8.01 27.50 30.96
CA ASP A 545 9.43 27.25 31.16
C ASP A 545 9.76 27.42 32.65
N ASP A 546 10.32 26.37 33.28
CA ASP A 546 10.78 26.38 34.68
C ASP A 546 12.03 27.24 34.91
#